data_AF-A0A7W1ZD57-F1
#
_entry.id   AF-A0A7W1ZD57-F1
#
_cell.length_a   1.000
_cell.length_b   1.000
_cell.length_c   1.000
_cell.angle_alpha   90.00
_cell.angle_beta   90.00
_cell.angle_gamma   90.00
#
_symmetry.space_group_name_H-M   'P 1'
#
loop_
_entity.id
_entity.type
_entity.pdbx_description
1 polymer ?
#
loop_
_entity_poly.entity_id
_entity_poly.type
_entity_poly.pdbx_seq_one_letter_code
_entity_poly.pdbx_strand_id
1 'polypeptide(L)'
;NNESWVLMEKEPTTTLTFSKSEKLSVNEFSFQATWDNKLSYSDNLGYYGGISELKVFKKNKLLQNIKNIEDGIALGEINITFYDYNMDGYIDFSIPIDCSKSCYDAYYLFNPQTENFQHQKEWAYLKIQEINKANKQILTVPDGNAKDSEHILYQVEGIKLIKLKIVKIQK
;
A
#
# COMPACT_ATOMS: atom_id res chain seq x y z
N ASN A 1 5.99 28.36 -10.01
CA ASN A 1 6.08 27.89 -8.61
C ASN A 1 5.74 26.41 -8.57
N ASN A 2 6.78 25.58 -8.49
CA ASN A 2 6.71 24.12 -8.57
C ASN A 2 6.65 23.48 -7.17
N GLU A 3 6.12 24.22 -6.18
CA GLU A 3 6.27 23.94 -4.75
C GLU A 3 5.27 22.91 -4.19
N SER A 4 4.32 22.44 -5.00
CA SER A 4 3.26 21.54 -4.53
C SER A 4 3.58 20.06 -4.69
N TRP A 5 4.63 19.71 -5.44
CA TRP A 5 5.04 18.32 -5.67
C TRP A 5 6.09 17.90 -4.66
N VAL A 6 5.87 16.76 -4.01
CA VAL A 6 6.78 16.16 -3.03
C VAL A 6 7.06 14.73 -3.42
N LEU A 7 8.33 14.32 -3.30
CA LEU A 7 8.73 12.93 -3.49
C LEU A 7 8.11 12.06 -2.40
N MET A 8 7.47 10.96 -2.80
CA MET A 8 6.78 10.05 -1.88
C MET A 8 7.74 9.46 -0.84
N GLU A 9 9.00 9.18 -1.21
CA GLU A 9 10.04 8.69 -0.29
C GLU A 9 10.39 9.67 0.85
N LYS A 10 10.03 10.95 0.70
CA LYS A 10 10.25 11.99 1.72
C LYS A 10 9.03 12.22 2.60
N GLU A 11 7.90 11.60 2.29
CA GLU A 11 6.70 11.71 3.11
C GLU A 11 6.82 10.84 4.37
N PRO A 12 6.38 11.34 5.54
CA PRO A 12 6.38 10.55 6.76
C PRO A 12 5.37 9.41 6.64
N THR A 13 5.85 8.18 6.77
CA THR A 13 5.04 6.97 6.82
C THR A 13 5.26 6.24 8.14
N THR A 14 4.34 5.35 8.50
CA THR A 14 4.52 4.42 9.63
C THR A 14 4.45 3.01 9.11
N THR A 15 5.41 2.15 9.47
CA THR A 15 5.39 0.73 9.06
C THR A 15 5.23 -0.15 10.29
N LEU A 16 4.29 -1.09 10.22
CA LEU A 16 4.17 -2.19 11.16
C LEU A 16 4.68 -3.48 10.51
N THR A 17 5.54 -4.20 11.20
CA THR A 17 6.09 -5.48 10.74
C THR A 17 5.48 -6.62 11.53
N PHE A 18 4.96 -7.62 10.84
CA PHE A 18 4.41 -8.83 11.44
C PHE A 18 5.19 -10.06 10.97
N SER A 19 5.76 -10.80 11.90
CA SER A 19 6.40 -12.10 11.66
C SER A 19 5.88 -13.20 12.59
N LYS A 20 4.86 -12.87 13.40
CA LYS A 20 4.21 -13.74 14.37
C LYS A 20 2.81 -13.20 14.69
N SER A 21 2.03 -13.99 15.42
CA SER A 21 0.74 -13.54 15.93
C SER A 21 0.94 -12.47 17.01
N GLU A 22 0.51 -11.25 16.72
CA GLU A 22 0.64 -10.12 17.62
C GLU A 22 -0.38 -9.03 17.32
N LYS A 23 -0.44 -8.03 18.21
CA LYS A 23 -1.30 -6.86 18.05
C LYS A 23 -0.44 -5.60 18.11
N LEU A 24 -0.47 -4.82 17.04
CA LEU A 24 0.24 -3.55 16.91
C LEU A 24 -0.77 -2.43 16.62
N SER A 25 -0.38 -1.17 16.80
CA SER A 25 -1.29 -0.02 16.69
C SER A 25 -0.66 1.14 15.94
N VAL A 26 -1.50 1.87 15.20
CA VAL A 26 -1.17 3.14 14.55
C VAL A 26 -2.35 4.07 14.78
N ASN A 27 -2.10 5.24 15.37
CA ASN A 27 -3.13 6.21 15.75
C ASN A 27 -4.27 5.57 16.57
N GLU A 28 -5.52 5.72 16.11
CA GLU A 28 -6.72 5.16 16.76
C GLU A 28 -7.03 3.70 16.35
N PHE A 29 -6.22 3.14 15.45
CA PHE A 29 -6.38 1.79 14.93
C PHE A 29 -5.44 0.81 15.61
N SER A 30 -5.90 -0.43 15.75
CA SER A 30 -5.05 -1.56 16.13
C SER A 30 -5.30 -2.75 15.23
N PHE A 31 -4.23 -3.47 14.93
CA PHE A 31 -4.15 -4.53 13.94
C PHE A 31 -3.67 -5.78 14.66
N GLN A 32 -4.55 -6.76 14.79
CA GLN A 32 -4.24 -8.04 15.41
C GLN A 32 -4.06 -9.08 14.31
N ALA A 33 -2.81 -9.49 14.10
CA ALA A 33 -2.44 -10.52 13.15
C ALA A 33 -2.47 -11.90 13.80
N THR A 34 -2.97 -12.88 13.06
CA THR A 34 -2.80 -14.31 13.32
C THR A 34 -1.87 -14.87 12.25
N TRP A 35 -0.64 -15.17 12.65
CA TRP A 35 0.39 -15.67 11.74
C TRP A 35 0.26 -17.18 11.51
N ASP A 36 0.40 -17.60 10.26
CA ASP A 36 0.45 -19.00 9.86
C ASP A 36 1.72 -19.24 9.04
N ASN A 37 2.64 -20.04 9.59
CA ASN A 37 3.91 -20.38 8.96
C ASN A 37 3.78 -21.20 7.66
N LYS A 38 2.58 -21.72 7.36
CA LYS A 38 2.30 -22.53 6.17
C LYS A 38 1.36 -21.85 5.18
N LEU A 39 1.08 -20.56 5.35
CA LEU A 39 0.13 -19.85 4.50
C LEU A 39 0.64 -19.71 3.06
N SER A 40 1.89 -19.27 2.90
CA SER A 40 2.51 -19.05 1.59
C SER A 40 3.49 -20.18 1.25
N TYR A 41 3.53 -20.60 -0.01
CA TYR A 41 4.39 -21.67 -0.50
C TYR A 41 5.00 -21.33 -1.86
N SER A 42 6.28 -21.71 -2.04
CA SER A 42 6.94 -21.72 -3.35
C SER A 42 7.80 -22.97 -3.49
N ASP A 43 7.97 -23.46 -4.72
CA ASP A 43 8.74 -24.69 -4.99
C ASP A 43 10.21 -24.57 -4.56
N ASN A 44 10.77 -23.35 -4.60
CA ASN A 44 12.17 -23.07 -4.32
C ASN A 44 12.46 -22.76 -2.83
N LEU A 45 11.51 -22.19 -2.08
CA LEU A 45 11.71 -21.81 -0.66
C LEU A 45 10.91 -22.69 0.31
N GLY A 46 9.94 -23.47 -0.17
CA GLY A 46 8.98 -24.16 0.68
C GLY A 46 7.98 -23.18 1.28
N TYR A 47 7.57 -23.42 2.53
CA TYR A 47 6.63 -22.56 3.25
C TYR A 47 7.37 -21.42 3.96
N TYR A 48 6.91 -20.18 3.77
CA TYR A 48 7.53 -18.97 4.36
C TYR A 48 6.54 -18.06 5.11
N GLY A 49 5.32 -18.54 5.35
CA GLY A 49 4.38 -17.95 6.29
C GLY A 49 3.50 -16.83 5.73
N GLY A 50 2.75 -16.17 6.60
CA GLY A 50 1.88 -15.04 6.27
C GLY A 50 0.81 -14.80 7.35
N ILE A 51 -0.03 -13.78 7.13
CA ILE A 51 -1.12 -13.44 8.05
C ILE A 51 -2.41 -14.12 7.57
N SER A 52 -2.78 -15.20 8.23
CA SER A 52 -4.03 -15.91 7.94
C SER A 52 -5.27 -15.05 8.24
N GLU A 53 -5.17 -14.21 9.28
CA GLU A 53 -6.24 -13.31 9.72
C GLU A 53 -5.65 -12.01 10.29
N LEU A 54 -6.05 -10.87 9.71
CA LEU A 54 -5.75 -9.53 10.20
C LEU A 54 -7.05 -8.87 10.65
N LYS A 55 -7.24 -8.79 11.97
CA LYS A 55 -8.38 -8.08 12.57
C LYS A 55 -8.01 -6.62 12.79
N VAL A 56 -8.82 -5.73 12.22
CA VAL A 56 -8.67 -4.28 12.33
C VAL A 56 -9.69 -3.76 13.33
N PHE A 57 -9.21 -3.04 14.33
CA PHE A 57 -10.04 -2.40 15.34
C PHE A 57 -9.83 -0.89 15.32
N LYS A 58 -10.89 -0.13 15.61
CA LYS A 58 -10.85 1.31 15.88
C LYS A 58 -11.46 1.56 17.24
N LYS A 59 -10.71 2.17 18.17
CA LYS A 59 -11.17 2.39 19.56
C LYS A 59 -11.76 1.11 20.21
N ASN A 60 -11.06 -0.02 20.04
CA ASN A 60 -11.45 -1.37 20.50
C ASN A 60 -12.72 -1.99 19.86
N LYS A 61 -13.39 -1.32 18.92
CA LYS A 61 -14.45 -1.92 18.10
C LYS A 61 -13.82 -2.64 16.91
N LEU A 62 -14.13 -3.92 16.73
CA LEU A 62 -13.75 -4.66 15.52
C LEU A 62 -14.45 -4.03 14.32
N LEU A 63 -13.66 -3.53 13.36
CA LEU A 63 -14.17 -2.93 12.13
C LEU A 63 -14.21 -3.95 11.00
N GLN A 64 -13.12 -4.70 10.85
CA GLN A 64 -12.94 -5.56 9.69
C GLN A 64 -12.04 -6.74 10.04
N ASN A 65 -12.21 -7.79 9.24
CA ASN A 65 -11.34 -8.94 9.22
C ASN A 65 -10.86 -9.18 7.79
N ILE A 66 -9.56 -9.15 7.57
CA ILE A 66 -8.91 -9.41 6.28
C ILE A 66 -8.22 -10.76 6.39
N LYS A 67 -8.46 -11.65 5.43
CA LYS A 67 -7.96 -13.03 5.47
C LYS A 67 -6.91 -13.26 4.40
N ASN A 68 -6.03 -14.23 4.67
CA ASN A 68 -5.07 -14.79 3.72
C ASN A 68 -4.18 -13.71 3.07
N ILE A 69 -3.48 -12.94 3.90
CA ILE A 69 -2.43 -12.04 3.42
C ILE A 69 -1.13 -12.86 3.39
N GLU A 70 -0.76 -13.29 2.19
CA GLU A 70 0.48 -14.03 1.94
C GLU A 70 1.70 -13.11 2.05
N ASP A 71 2.86 -13.69 2.39
CA ASP A 71 4.15 -13.00 2.35
C ASP A 71 4.64 -12.96 0.89
N GLY A 72 4.03 -12.12 0.06
CA GLY A 72 4.25 -12.12 -1.40
C GLY A 72 5.71 -11.93 -1.84
N ILE A 73 6.59 -11.49 -0.94
CA ILE A 73 8.01 -11.24 -1.20
C ILE A 73 8.96 -12.19 -0.44
N ALA A 74 8.41 -13.18 0.27
CA ALA A 74 9.11 -14.27 0.95
C ALA A 74 10.23 -13.83 1.91
N LEU A 75 9.96 -12.82 2.74
CA LEU A 75 10.90 -12.32 3.75
C LEU A 75 10.77 -13.01 5.12
N GLY A 76 9.73 -13.83 5.32
CA GLY A 76 9.36 -14.35 6.64
C GLY A 76 8.68 -13.31 7.53
N GLU A 77 8.29 -12.18 6.95
CA GLU A 77 7.61 -11.06 7.60
C GLU A 77 6.75 -10.30 6.59
N ILE A 78 5.68 -9.66 7.07
CA ILE A 78 4.85 -8.76 6.27
C ILE A 78 4.96 -7.35 6.84
N ASN A 79 5.44 -6.44 6.00
CA ASN A 79 5.47 -5.02 6.29
C ASN A 79 4.15 -4.38 5.81
N ILE A 80 3.42 -3.74 6.71
CA ILE A 80 2.23 -2.95 6.41
C ILE A 80 2.59 -1.47 6.59
N THR A 81 2.59 -0.72 5.49
CA THR A 81 2.94 0.70 5.49
C THR A 81 1.70 1.58 5.48
N PHE A 82 1.63 2.51 6.42
CA PHE A 82 0.50 3.39 6.67
C PHE A 82 0.79 4.81 6.18
N TYR A 83 -0.14 5.35 5.40
CA TYR A 83 -0.10 6.69 4.82
C TYR A 83 -1.51 7.11 4.38
N ASP A 84 -1.76 8.41 4.15
CA ASP A 84 -3.01 8.90 3.53
C ASP A 84 -2.82 8.95 1.99
N TYR A 85 -2.94 7.78 1.34
CA TYR A 85 -2.59 7.63 -0.08
C TYR A 85 -3.55 8.38 -0.99
N ASN A 86 -4.84 8.44 -0.62
CA ASN A 86 -5.84 9.12 -1.40
C ASN A 86 -6.04 10.61 -1.03
N MET A 87 -5.27 11.11 -0.06
CA MET A 87 -5.22 12.50 0.38
C MET A 87 -6.60 12.98 0.86
N ASP A 88 -7.33 12.14 1.59
CA ASP A 88 -8.66 12.44 2.13
C ASP A 88 -8.65 12.74 3.64
N GLY A 89 -7.48 12.65 4.28
CA GLY A 89 -7.26 12.91 5.70
C GLY A 89 -7.44 11.67 6.60
N TYR A 90 -7.73 10.50 6.03
CA TYR A 90 -7.80 9.24 6.76
C TYR A 90 -6.56 8.38 6.50
N ILE A 91 -6.24 7.50 7.44
CA ILE A 91 -5.10 6.59 7.29
C ILE A 91 -5.51 5.43 6.38
N ASP A 92 -4.69 5.17 5.37
CA ASP A 92 -4.75 3.99 4.51
C ASP A 92 -3.56 3.07 4.83
N PHE A 93 -3.49 1.90 4.19
CA PHE A 93 -2.27 1.11 4.22
C PHE A 93 -1.97 0.38 2.91
N SER A 94 -0.70 0.06 2.71
CA SER A 94 -0.21 -0.78 1.62
C SER A 94 0.52 -2.02 2.17
N ILE A 95 0.52 -3.10 1.38
CA ILE A 95 1.21 -4.36 1.67
C ILE A 95 1.99 -4.77 0.43
N PRO A 96 3.31 -5.03 0.52
CA PRO A 96 4.09 -5.54 -0.61
C PRO A 96 3.55 -6.89 -1.10
N ILE A 97 3.41 -7.03 -2.43
CA ILE A 97 2.88 -8.26 -3.06
C ILE A 97 3.85 -8.91 -4.06
N ASP A 98 4.79 -8.15 -4.63
CA ASP A 98 5.83 -8.65 -5.53
C ASP A 98 7.00 -7.66 -5.49
N CYS A 99 8.24 -8.15 -5.47
CA CYS A 99 9.47 -7.34 -5.56
C CYS A 99 10.51 -7.95 -6.52
N SER A 100 10.11 -8.87 -7.40
CA SER A 100 11.02 -9.64 -8.27
C SER A 100 11.81 -8.77 -9.26
N LYS A 101 11.13 -7.85 -9.94
CA LYS A 101 11.73 -6.85 -10.85
C LYS A 101 11.45 -5.43 -10.39
N SER A 102 10.30 -5.24 -9.75
CA SER A 102 9.84 -3.97 -9.20
C SER A 102 8.95 -4.30 -8.02
N CYS A 103 9.04 -3.48 -6.97
CA CYS A 103 8.19 -3.62 -5.81
C CYS A 103 6.82 -3.01 -6.09
N TYR A 104 5.78 -3.82 -5.94
CA TYR A 104 4.38 -3.45 -6.05
C TYR A 104 3.67 -3.75 -4.74
N ASP A 105 2.71 -2.91 -4.40
CA ASP A 105 1.93 -3.04 -3.19
C ASP A 105 0.44 -3.22 -3.51
N ALA A 106 -0.26 -4.00 -2.69
CA ALA A 106 -1.70 -3.95 -2.59
C ALA A 106 -2.12 -2.79 -1.67
N TYR A 107 -3.02 -1.92 -2.15
CA TYR A 107 -3.48 -0.74 -1.42
C TYR A 107 -4.87 -0.94 -0.82
N TYR A 108 -5.01 -0.55 0.44
CA TYR A 108 -6.23 -0.67 1.23
C TYR A 108 -6.61 0.72 1.73
N LEU A 109 -7.61 1.32 1.10
CA LEU A 109 -8.02 2.69 1.40
C LEU A 109 -9.16 2.70 2.41
N PHE A 110 -9.06 3.51 3.45
CA PHE A 110 -10.11 3.61 4.47
C PHE A 110 -11.30 4.40 3.94
N ASN A 111 -12.47 3.78 3.94
CA ASN A 111 -13.72 4.45 3.62
C ASN A 111 -14.41 4.89 4.93
N PRO A 112 -14.46 6.19 5.24
CA PRO A 112 -15.06 6.67 6.49
C PRO A 112 -16.58 6.50 6.55
N GLN A 113 -17.26 6.30 5.41
CA GLN A 113 -18.71 6.07 5.37
C GLN A 113 -19.05 4.63 5.78
N THR A 114 -18.22 3.66 5.37
CA THR A 114 -18.41 2.23 5.65
C THR A 114 -17.56 1.70 6.80
N GLU A 115 -16.68 2.54 7.37
CA GLU A 115 -15.73 2.21 8.43
C GLU A 115 -14.87 0.96 8.11
N ASN A 116 -14.44 0.80 6.86
CA ASN A 116 -13.62 -0.34 6.45
C ASN A 116 -12.52 0.05 5.47
N PHE A 117 -11.49 -0.79 5.41
CA PHE A 117 -10.41 -0.68 4.45
C PHE A 117 -10.78 -1.47 3.19
N GLN A 118 -10.79 -0.77 2.06
CA GLN A 118 -11.20 -1.31 0.76
C GLN A 118 -9.96 -1.56 -0.09
N HIS A 119 -9.71 -2.83 -0.44
CA HIS A 119 -8.63 -3.19 -1.35
C HIS A 119 -8.92 -2.65 -2.76
N GLN A 120 -8.06 -1.78 -3.26
CA GLN A 120 -8.20 -1.15 -4.57
C GLN A 120 -7.30 -1.82 -5.61
N LYS A 121 -7.86 -2.75 -6.38
CA LYS A 121 -7.11 -3.47 -7.42
C LYS A 121 -6.50 -2.56 -8.48
N GLU A 122 -7.15 -1.44 -8.78
CA GLU A 122 -6.66 -0.44 -9.74
C GLU A 122 -5.35 0.23 -9.28
N TRP A 123 -5.03 0.14 -7.99
CA TRP A 123 -3.79 0.66 -7.40
C TRP A 123 -2.68 -0.38 -7.31
N ALA A 124 -2.96 -1.69 -7.50
CA ALA A 124 -2.03 -2.78 -7.16
C ALA A 124 -0.69 -2.78 -7.93
N TYR A 125 -0.58 -2.02 -9.03
CA TYR A 125 0.65 -1.86 -9.81
C TYR A 125 1.13 -0.39 -9.85
N LEU A 126 0.59 0.44 -8.95
CA LEU A 126 0.96 1.85 -8.86
C LEU A 126 2.24 1.97 -8.04
N LYS A 127 3.30 2.51 -8.63
CA LYS A 127 4.47 2.96 -7.88
C LYS A 127 4.47 4.47 -7.84
N ILE A 128 4.19 5.04 -6.67
CA ILE A 128 4.07 6.48 -6.47
C ILE A 128 5.48 7.09 -6.39
N GLN A 129 5.81 8.00 -7.31
CA GLN A 129 7.07 8.75 -7.28
C GLN A 129 6.89 10.06 -6.53
N GLU A 130 5.92 10.85 -6.96
CA GLU A 130 5.63 12.16 -6.40
C GLU A 130 4.13 12.31 -6.19
N ILE A 131 3.78 13.11 -5.19
CA ILE A 131 2.41 13.47 -4.87
C ILE A 131 2.25 14.97 -4.86
N ASN A 132 1.05 15.42 -5.20
CA ASN A 132 0.61 16.79 -5.03
C ASN A 132 -0.66 16.80 -4.18
N LYS A 133 -0.48 17.01 -2.87
CA LYS A 133 -1.56 16.98 -1.88
C LYS A 133 -2.61 18.07 -2.11
N ALA A 134 -2.19 19.25 -2.56
CA ALA A 134 -3.09 20.36 -2.82
C ALA A 134 -4.07 20.06 -3.97
N ASN A 135 -3.60 19.38 -5.01
CA ASN A 135 -4.39 19.03 -6.18
C ASN A 135 -4.93 17.59 -6.17
N LYS A 136 -4.55 16.80 -5.15
CA LYS A 136 -4.81 15.35 -5.07
C LYS A 136 -4.34 14.58 -6.30
N GLN A 137 -3.07 14.72 -6.65
CA GLN A 137 -2.48 14.09 -7.83
C GLN A 137 -1.31 13.18 -7.47
N ILE A 138 -1.14 12.13 -8.26
CA ILE A 138 -0.05 11.17 -8.16
C ILE A 138 0.69 11.13 -9.49
N LEU A 139 2.02 11.21 -9.43
CA LEU A 139 2.90 10.92 -10.55
C LEU A 139 3.60 9.58 -10.30
N THR A 140 3.50 8.65 -11.25
CA THR A 140 4.10 7.33 -11.08
C THR A 140 5.58 7.31 -11.42
N VAL A 141 6.27 6.34 -10.83
CA VAL A 141 7.54 5.86 -11.37
C VAL A 141 7.23 5.15 -12.70
N PRO A 142 8.06 5.36 -13.73
CA PRO A 142 7.90 4.70 -15.02
C PRO A 142 8.29 3.22 -14.94
N ASP A 143 7.61 2.38 -15.72
CA ASP A 143 7.92 0.97 -15.80
C ASP A 143 9.15 0.71 -16.69
N GLY A 144 10.14 -0.02 -16.16
CA GLY A 144 11.29 -0.55 -16.91
C GLY A 144 12.53 0.37 -17.02
N ASN A 145 13.54 -0.12 -17.74
CA ASN A 145 14.87 0.51 -17.88
C ASN A 145 15.07 1.27 -19.20
N ALA A 146 14.02 1.43 -20.02
CA ALA A 146 14.14 1.98 -21.37
C ALA A 146 14.20 3.51 -21.37
N LYS A 147 14.91 4.08 -22.36
CA LYS A 147 15.11 5.53 -22.57
C LYS A 147 13.83 6.35 -22.71
N ASP A 148 12.68 5.71 -22.89
CA ASP A 148 11.34 6.31 -22.93
C ASP A 148 10.56 5.92 -21.67
N SER A 149 10.92 6.52 -20.55
CA SER A 149 10.31 6.23 -19.26
C SER A 149 9.02 7.05 -19.12
N GLU A 150 7.87 6.42 -19.38
CA GLU A 150 6.56 7.07 -19.35
C GLU A 150 6.04 7.18 -17.91
N HIS A 151 6.05 8.38 -17.35
CA HIS A 151 5.37 8.66 -16.08
C HIS A 151 3.88 8.83 -16.35
N ILE A 152 3.03 8.32 -15.48
CA ILE A 152 1.59 8.52 -15.59
C ILE A 152 1.15 9.48 -14.50
N LEU A 153 0.46 10.55 -14.91
CA LEU A 153 -0.20 11.48 -13.99
C LEU A 153 -1.64 11.01 -13.76
N TYR A 154 -1.98 10.76 -12.50
CA TYR A 154 -3.31 10.43 -12.05
C TYR A 154 -3.91 11.56 -11.21
N GLN A 155 -5.21 11.76 -11.38
CA GLN A 155 -6.06 12.46 -10.43
C GLN A 155 -6.65 11.44 -9.45
N VAL A 156 -6.60 11.74 -8.15
CA VAL A 156 -7.25 10.95 -7.12
C VAL A 156 -8.63 11.54 -6.83
N GLU A 157 -9.65 10.70 -6.91
CA GLU A 157 -11.05 11.05 -6.57
C GLU A 157 -11.63 10.03 -5.60
N GLY A 158 -11.53 10.33 -4.30
CA GLY A 158 -11.87 9.38 -3.24
C GLY A 158 -11.00 8.12 -3.38
N ILE A 159 -11.62 6.96 -3.60
CA ILE A 159 -10.89 5.69 -3.77
C ILE A 159 -10.38 5.44 -5.20
N LYS A 160 -10.77 6.26 -6.17
CA LYS A 160 -10.51 6.03 -7.59
C LYS A 160 -9.27 6.76 -8.09
N LEU A 161 -8.62 6.17 -9.09
CA LEU A 161 -7.58 6.81 -9.89
C LEU A 161 -8.11 7.12 -11.28
N ILE A 162 -7.98 8.37 -11.70
CA ILE A 162 -8.32 8.80 -13.06
C ILE A 162 -7.03 9.19 -13.77
N LYS A 163 -6.66 8.41 -14.79
CA LYS A 163 -5.50 8.72 -15.63
C LYS A 163 -5.75 10.05 -16.35
N LEU A 164 -4.90 11.05 -16.11
CA LEU A 164 -4.96 12.33 -16.80
C LEU A 164 -4.14 12.31 -18.08
N LYS A 165 -2.85 11.96 -17.98
CA LYS A 165 -1.93 11.94 -19.12
C LYS A 165 -0.66 11.15 -18.83
N ILE A 166 0.06 10.86 -19.90
CA ILE A 166 1.45 10.40 -19.85
C ILE A 166 2.36 11.64 -19.86
N VAL A 167 3.34 11.65 -18.98
CA VAL A 167 4.36 12.70 -18.85
C VAL A 167 5.70 12.10 -19.28
N LYS A 168 6.25 12.64 -20.37
CA LYS A 168 7.61 12.31 -20.82
C LYS A 168 8.56 13.28 -20.16
N ILE A 169 9.38 12.79 -19.24
CA ILE A 169 10.45 13.58 -18.63
C ILE A 169 11.69 13.36 -19.51
N GLN A 170 12.03 14.35 -20.33
CA GLN A 170 13.32 14.34 -21.02
C GLN A 170 14.41 14.55 -19.95
N LYS A 171 15.29 13.55 -19.79
CA LYS A 171 16.52 13.68 -19.00
C LYS A 171 17.56 14.47 -19.77
#